data_AF-A0A7Y4U359-F1
#
_entry.id   AF-A0A7Y4U359-F1
#
_cell.length_a   1.000
_cell.length_b   1.000
_cell.length_c   1.000
_cell.angle_alpha   90.00
_cell.angle_beta   90.00
_cell.angle_gamma   90.00
#
_symmetry.space_group_name_H-M   'P 1'
#
loop_
_entity.id
_entity.type
_entity.pdbx_description
1 polymer ?
#
loop_
_entity_poly.entity_id
_entity_poly.type
_entity_poly.pdbx_seq_one_letter_code
_entity_poly.pdbx_strand_id
1 'polypeptide(L)'
;MAIPLLSAVMTKGLSETDAPDEKKSSSWGDVAVASGIIALLLVLLIPTLGKQAITLPSAKHSLMEHLRFTRAGAVNRGAHFRVTFQDHTYAIEQLQDNDGDGVWTPDAALPSWRINLPNTVTIEAGA
;
A
#
# COMPACT_ATOMS: atom_id res chain seq x y z
N MET A 1 43.33 72.12 25.79
CA MET A 1 44.60 71.53 26.25
C MET A 1 44.26 70.40 27.20
N ALA A 2 44.58 69.16 26.83
CA ALA A 2 44.35 67.97 27.65
C ALA A 2 45.70 67.39 28.06
N ILE A 3 45.92 67.24 29.36
CA ILE A 3 47.07 66.54 29.95
C ILE A 3 46.53 65.21 30.51
N PRO A 4 47.16 64.06 30.21
CA PRO A 4 46.76 62.77 30.74
C PRO A 4 47.40 62.54 32.11
N LEU A 5 46.66 61.93 33.05
CA LEU A 5 47.23 61.41 34.29
C LEU A 5 47.13 59.88 34.26
N LEU A 6 48.31 59.29 34.11
CA LEU A 6 48.59 57.87 34.25
C LEU A 6 48.57 57.46 35.73
N SER A 7 48.18 56.19 35.90
CA SER A 7 48.68 55.20 36.87
C SER A 7 48.25 55.23 38.34
N ALA A 8 47.51 54.18 38.72
CA ALA A 8 47.72 53.36 39.91
C ALA A 8 47.38 51.90 39.51
N VAL A 9 48.37 51.05 39.19
CA VAL A 9 49.09 50.11 40.09
C VAL A 9 48.22 48.94 40.57
N MET A 10 48.50 47.79 39.93
CA MET A 10 48.38 46.36 40.27
C MET A 10 47.55 45.88 41.47
N THR A 11 46.72 44.86 41.21
CA THR A 11 46.78 43.60 41.98
C THR A 11 46.27 42.37 41.20
N LYS A 12 47.13 41.34 41.20
CA LYS A 12 46.96 39.92 40.83
C LYS A 12 45.53 39.34 40.78
N GLY A 13 45.29 38.55 39.72
CA GLY A 13 44.38 37.41 39.71
C GLY A 13 44.78 36.44 38.59
N LEU A 14 45.22 35.24 38.97
CA LEU A 14 45.53 34.12 38.08
C LEU A 14 44.25 33.52 37.46
N SER A 15 44.49 32.60 36.54
CA SER A 15 43.64 31.58 35.93
C SER A 15 43.00 32.01 34.61
N GLU A 16 43.46 31.53 33.47
CA GLU A 16 43.55 30.14 32.99
C GLU A 16 42.56 30.03 31.83
N THR A 17 43.13 29.58 30.73
CA THR A 17 42.48 29.28 29.47
C THR A 17 41.26 28.40 29.67
N ASP A 18 40.11 28.78 29.11
CA ASP A 18 39.09 27.80 28.76
C ASP A 18 38.64 27.98 27.31
N ALA A 19 38.77 26.86 26.60
CA ALA A 19 38.40 26.61 25.23
C ALA A 19 36.86 26.70 25.04
N PRO A 20 36.35 26.76 23.79
CA PRO A 20 34.91 26.80 23.57
C PRO A 20 34.32 25.44 23.93
N ASP A 21 33.54 25.41 25.01
CA ASP A 21 32.79 24.22 25.44
C ASP A 21 31.52 24.08 24.58
N GLU A 22 31.71 23.71 23.33
CA GLU A 22 30.67 23.09 22.52
C GLU A 22 30.57 21.63 22.96
N LYS A 23 29.68 21.30 23.90
CA LYS A 23 29.24 19.90 24.08
C LYS A 23 27.94 19.73 24.91
N LYS A 24 26.94 19.25 24.16
CA LYS A 24 26.13 18.07 24.49
C LYS A 24 25.00 18.24 25.53
N SER A 25 24.07 19.16 25.27
CA SER A 25 22.85 19.31 26.10
C SER A 25 21.52 18.92 25.41
N SER A 26 21.49 18.47 24.15
CA SER A 26 20.26 18.00 23.50
C SER A 26 20.59 16.81 22.61
N SER A 27 20.47 15.60 23.14
CA SER A 27 20.65 14.39 22.34
C SER A 27 19.76 13.27 22.87
N TRP A 28 19.63 13.16 24.19
CA TRP A 28 18.77 12.17 24.81
C TRP A 28 17.28 12.45 24.61
N GLY A 29 16.87 13.73 24.68
CA GLY A 29 15.50 14.15 24.37
C GLY A 29 15.15 13.91 22.90
N ASP A 30 16.04 14.30 21.99
CA ASP A 30 15.83 14.13 20.55
C ASP A 30 15.79 12.65 20.15
N VAL A 31 16.59 11.80 20.78
CA VAL A 31 16.56 10.33 20.58
C VAL A 31 15.27 9.71 21.11
N ALA A 32 14.77 10.15 22.26
CA ALA A 32 13.51 9.67 22.81
C ALA A 32 12.31 10.06 21.90
N VAL A 33 12.29 11.29 21.40
CA VAL A 33 11.25 11.74 20.46
C VAL A 33 11.36 11.00 19.13
N ALA A 34 12.56 10.86 18.57
CA ALA A 34 12.78 10.14 17.32
C ALA A 34 12.38 8.67 17.42
N SER A 35 12.74 7.98 18.51
CA SER A 35 12.35 6.58 18.73
C SER A 35 10.82 6.43 18.87
N GLY A 36 10.14 7.38 19.51
CA GLY A 36 8.68 7.41 19.60
C GLY A 36 8.00 7.55 18.22
N ILE A 37 8.52 8.44 17.37
CA ILE A 37 8.01 8.63 16.01
C ILE A 37 8.24 7.39 15.16
N ILE A 38 9.43 6.78 15.23
CA ILE A 38 9.76 5.55 14.48
C ILE A 38 8.87 4.38 14.93
N ALA A 39 8.65 4.23 16.23
CA ALA A 39 7.74 3.21 16.77
C ALA A 39 6.30 3.42 16.27
N LEU A 40 5.83 4.67 16.23
CA LEU A 40 4.50 5.00 15.73
C LEU A 40 4.38 4.71 14.23
N LEU A 41 5.40 5.06 13.44
CA LEU A 41 5.45 4.76 12.00
C LEU A 41 5.46 3.25 11.73
N LEU A 42 6.20 2.47 12.53
CA LEU A 42 6.21 1.01 12.43
C LEU A 42 4.85 0.40 12.78
N VAL A 43 4.17 0.89 13.82
CA VAL A 43 2.81 0.44 14.18
C VAL A 43 1.81 0.75 13.07
N LEU A 44 1.94 1.91 12.41
CA LEU A 44 1.09 2.29 11.28
C LEU A 44 1.37 1.47 10.00
N LEU A 45 2.56 0.87 9.86
CA LEU A 45 2.92 0.02 8.72
C LEU A 45 2.31 -1.41 8.79
N ILE A 46 2.01 -1.92 9.99
CA ILE A 46 1.44 -3.26 10.17
C ILE A 46 0.12 -3.44 9.40
N PRO A 47 -0.88 -2.52 9.50
CA PRO A 47 -2.12 -2.65 8.74
C PRO A 47 -1.96 -2.45 7.23
N THR A 48 -0.87 -1.86 6.73
CA THR A 48 -0.66 -1.70 5.28
C THR A 48 -0.06 -2.94 4.64
N LEU A 49 0.83 -3.65 5.36
CA LEU A 49 1.46 -4.88 4.86
C LEU A 49 0.49 -6.09 4.88
N GLY A 50 -0.38 -6.17 5.89
CA GLY A 50 -1.32 -7.30 6.04
C GLY A 50 -2.45 -7.34 5.00
N LYS A 51 -2.88 -6.18 4.47
CA LYS A 51 -4.02 -6.13 3.54
C LYS A 51 -3.71 -6.76 2.18
N GLN A 52 -2.48 -6.65 1.69
CA GLN A 52 -2.11 -7.17 0.37
C GLN A 52 -1.89 -8.70 0.36
N ALA A 53 -1.31 -9.25 1.43
CA ALA A 53 -1.07 -10.69 1.56
C ALA A 53 -2.36 -11.50 1.75
N ILE A 54 -3.41 -10.89 2.35
CA ILE A 54 -4.69 -11.55 2.59
C ILE A 54 -5.55 -11.59 1.31
N THR A 55 -5.41 -10.61 0.41
CA THR A 55 -6.31 -10.47 -0.76
C THR A 55 -5.97 -11.39 -1.94
N LEU A 56 -4.72 -11.84 -2.09
CA LEU A 56 -4.32 -12.66 -3.23
C LEU A 56 -4.84 -14.11 -3.14
N PRO A 57 -4.70 -14.83 -2.00
CA PRO A 57 -5.27 -16.17 -1.86
C PRO A 57 -6.79 -16.18 -2.02
N SER A 58 -7.48 -15.16 -1.48
CA SER A 58 -8.94 -15.03 -1.61
C SER A 58 -9.35 -14.76 -3.06
N ALA A 59 -8.65 -13.89 -3.78
CA ALA A 59 -8.94 -13.58 -5.19
C ALA A 59 -8.84 -14.82 -6.09
N LYS A 60 -7.78 -15.63 -5.89
CA LYS A 60 -7.63 -16.91 -6.61
C LYS A 60 -8.75 -17.88 -6.26
N HIS A 61 -9.10 -18.01 -4.98
CA HIS A 61 -10.15 -18.90 -4.53
C HIS A 61 -11.51 -18.53 -5.16
N SER A 62 -11.91 -17.26 -5.06
CA SER A 62 -13.16 -16.79 -5.65
C SER A 62 -13.21 -16.97 -7.16
N LEU A 63 -12.11 -16.71 -7.88
CA LEU A 63 -12.05 -16.99 -9.32
C LEU A 63 -12.29 -18.48 -9.62
N MET A 64 -11.63 -19.38 -8.89
CA MET A 64 -11.82 -20.82 -9.07
C MET A 64 -13.24 -21.26 -8.76
N GLU A 65 -13.85 -20.72 -7.72
CA GLU A 65 -15.25 -20.99 -7.38
C GLU A 65 -16.20 -20.54 -8.49
N HIS A 66 -16.02 -19.32 -9.01
CA HIS A 66 -16.85 -18.81 -10.10
C HIS A 66 -16.68 -19.64 -11.39
N LEU A 67 -15.46 -20.06 -11.73
CA LEU A 67 -15.24 -20.94 -12.88
C LEU A 67 -15.85 -22.32 -12.68
N ARG A 68 -15.78 -22.89 -11.47
CA ARG A 68 -16.44 -24.16 -11.16
C ARG A 68 -17.95 -24.05 -11.24
N PHE A 69 -18.53 -22.97 -10.73
CA PHE A 69 -19.96 -22.69 -10.83
C PHE A 69 -20.38 -22.58 -12.30
N THR A 70 -19.65 -21.77 -13.08
CA THR A 70 -19.92 -21.55 -14.51
C THR A 70 -19.84 -22.87 -15.28
N ARG A 71 -18.81 -23.68 -15.02
CA ARG A 71 -18.66 -25.02 -15.61
C ARG A 71 -19.81 -25.94 -15.22
N ALA A 72 -20.21 -25.96 -13.95
CA ALA A 72 -21.34 -26.77 -13.49
C ALA A 72 -22.66 -26.33 -14.15
N GLY A 73 -22.87 -25.03 -14.31
CA GLY A 73 -23.99 -24.48 -15.06
C GLY A 73 -23.99 -24.95 -16.52
N ALA A 74 -22.84 -24.89 -17.19
CA ALA A 74 -22.70 -25.32 -18.57
C ALA A 74 -22.96 -26.82 -18.75
N VAL A 75 -22.38 -27.65 -17.88
CA VAL A 75 -22.51 -29.12 -17.98
C VAL A 75 -23.91 -29.58 -17.58
N ASN A 76 -24.45 -29.08 -16.48
CA ASN A 76 -25.70 -29.61 -15.92
C ASN A 76 -26.95 -29.03 -16.58
N ARG A 77 -26.87 -27.81 -17.15
CA ARG A 77 -28.03 -27.12 -17.75
C ARG A 77 -27.90 -26.91 -19.26
N GLY A 78 -26.75 -27.25 -19.85
CA GLY A 78 -26.46 -26.91 -21.25
C GLY A 78 -26.39 -25.40 -21.51
N ALA A 79 -26.21 -24.59 -20.46
CA ALA A 79 -26.11 -23.13 -20.60
C ALA A 79 -24.74 -22.74 -21.16
N HIS A 80 -24.71 -21.69 -21.99
CA HIS A 80 -23.47 -21.17 -22.55
C HIS A 80 -23.00 -19.99 -21.72
N PHE A 81 -21.68 -19.88 -21.51
CA PHE A 81 -21.10 -18.79 -20.73
C PHE A 81 -19.88 -18.23 -21.44
N ARG A 82 -19.66 -16.94 -21.30
CA ARG A 82 -18.45 -16.24 -21.70
C ARG A 82 -17.73 -15.78 -20.46
N VAL A 83 -16.44 -16.07 -20.40
CA VAL A 83 -15.55 -15.54 -19.36
C VAL A 83 -14.56 -14.62 -20.05
N THR A 84 -14.53 -13.36 -19.65
CA THR A 84 -13.62 -12.35 -20.20
C THR A 84 -12.68 -11.89 -19.11
N PHE A 85 -11.38 -11.93 -19.40
CA PHE A 85 -10.34 -11.43 -18.52
C PHE A 85 -9.84 -10.08 -19.04
N GLN A 86 -9.71 -9.13 -18.12
CA GLN A 86 -9.12 -7.79 -18.31
C GLN A 86 -8.11 -7.58 -17.17
N ASP A 87 -7.17 -6.63 -17.31
CA ASP A 87 -6.01 -6.46 -16.43
C ASP A 87 -6.25 -6.82 -14.96
N HIS A 88 -7.22 -6.17 -14.31
CA HIS A 88 -7.55 -6.36 -12.89
C HIS A 88 -9.02 -6.70 -12.71
N THR A 89 -9.66 -7.32 -13.70
CA THR A 89 -11.09 -7.60 -13.67
C THR A 89 -11.39 -8.83 -14.49
N TYR A 90 -12.35 -9.63 -14.04
CA TYR A 90 -12.95 -10.64 -14.92
C TYR A 90 -14.46 -10.50 -14.92
N ALA A 91 -15.05 -10.83 -16.06
CA ALA A 91 -16.48 -10.84 -16.28
C ALA A 91 -16.94 -12.25 -16.64
N ILE A 92 -18.10 -12.64 -16.11
CA ILE A 92 -18.79 -13.88 -16.47
C ILE A 92 -20.20 -13.52 -16.89
N GLU A 93 -20.55 -13.92 -18.11
CA GLU A 93 -21.83 -13.63 -18.75
C GLU A 93 -22.44 -14.94 -19.20
N GLN A 94 -23.72 -15.17 -18.86
CA GLN A 94 -24.48 -16.24 -19.50
C GLN A 94 -24.89 -15.78 -20.89
N LEU A 95 -24.76 -16.68 -21.87
CA LEU A 95 -25.10 -16.42 -23.26
C LEU A 95 -26.40 -17.11 -23.63
N GLN A 96 -27.10 -16.52 -24.59
CA GLN A 96 -28.27 -17.06 -25.23
C GLN A 96 -28.22 -16.83 -26.74
N ASP A 97 -28.96 -17.67 -27.46
CA ASP A 97 -29.23 -17.56 -28.88
C ASP A 97 -30.75 -17.41 -29.02
N ASN A 98 -31.23 -16.17 -29.14
CA ASN A 98 -32.66 -15.85 -29.06
C ASN A 98 -33.38 -16.03 -30.40
N ASP A 99 -32.66 -15.87 -31.50
CA ASP A 99 -33.17 -15.94 -32.87
C ASP A 99 -32.79 -17.26 -33.56
N GLY A 100 -31.93 -18.07 -32.95
CA GLY A 100 -31.55 -19.39 -33.44
C GLY A 100 -30.59 -19.35 -34.62
N ASP A 101 -29.85 -18.24 -34.78
CA ASP A 101 -28.89 -18.04 -35.87
C ASP A 101 -27.50 -18.64 -35.56
N GLY A 102 -27.32 -19.20 -34.35
CA GLY A 102 -26.08 -19.76 -33.85
C GLY A 102 -25.13 -18.73 -33.23
N VAL A 103 -25.52 -17.45 -33.16
CA VAL A 103 -24.74 -16.36 -32.56
C VAL A 103 -25.12 -16.21 -31.09
N TRP A 104 -24.19 -16.63 -30.24
CA TRP A 104 -24.36 -16.53 -28.79
C TRP A 104 -24.06 -15.12 -28.30
N THR A 105 -25.07 -14.45 -27.74
CA THR A 105 -24.97 -13.09 -27.18
C THR A 105 -25.27 -13.08 -25.68
N PRO A 106 -24.74 -12.12 -24.90
CA PRO A 106 -25.05 -12.02 -23.48
C PRO A 106 -26.55 -11.90 -23.22
N ASP A 107 -27.06 -12.69 -22.28
CA ASP A 107 -28.45 -12.65 -21.89
C ASP A 107 -28.74 -11.39 -21.04
N ALA A 108 -29.48 -10.44 -21.61
CA ALA A 108 -29.86 -9.20 -20.94
C ALA A 108 -30.83 -9.41 -19.76
N ALA A 109 -31.50 -10.57 -19.66
CA ALA A 109 -32.35 -10.92 -18.52
C ALA A 109 -31.53 -11.37 -17.31
N LEU A 110 -30.27 -11.73 -17.50
CA LEU A 110 -29.39 -12.22 -16.44
C LEU A 110 -28.26 -11.22 -16.15
N PRO A 111 -27.92 -11.01 -14.87
CA PRO A 111 -26.85 -10.10 -14.52
C PRO A 111 -25.49 -10.68 -14.93
N SER A 112 -24.65 -9.86 -15.55
CA SER A 112 -23.22 -10.16 -15.72
C SER A 112 -22.51 -10.06 -14.37
N TRP A 113 -21.66 -11.02 -14.05
CA TRP A 113 -20.78 -10.91 -12.89
C TRP A 113 -19.50 -10.22 -13.28
N ARG A 114 -19.25 -9.02 -12.74
CA ARG A 114 -18.00 -8.29 -12.92
C ARG A 114 -17.27 -8.20 -11.59
N ILE A 115 -16.09 -8.82 -11.49
CA ILE A 115 -15.31 -8.90 -10.27
C ILE A 115 -14.01 -8.14 -10.47
N ASN A 116 -13.78 -7.13 -9.63
CA ASN A 116 -12.51 -6.41 -9.57
C ASN A 116 -11.52 -7.17 -8.71
N LEU A 117 -10.32 -7.38 -9.25
CA LEU A 117 -9.18 -7.91 -8.53
C LEU A 117 -8.42 -6.73 -7.88
N PRO A 118 -7.67 -7.00 -6.80
CA PRO A 118 -6.73 -6.00 -6.28
C PRO A 118 -5.73 -5.58 -7.36
N ASN A 119 -5.33 -4.30 -7.38
CA ASN A 119 -4.39 -3.76 -8.39
C ASN A 119 -3.00 -4.43 -8.38
N THR A 120 -2.70 -5.22 -7.36
CA THR A 120 -1.48 -6.03 -7.29
C THR A 120 -1.57 -7.36 -8.04
N VAL A 121 -2.72 -7.65 -8.65
CA VAL A 121 -3.00 -8.90 -9.38
C VAL A 121 -3.20 -8.56 -10.85
N THR A 122 -2.33 -9.11 -11.70
CA THR A 122 -2.48 -9.09 -13.15
C THR A 122 -2.91 -10.46 -13.65
N ILE A 123 -3.76 -10.48 -14.67
CA ILE A 123 -4.11 -11.68 -15.40
C ILE A 123 -3.33 -11.67 -16.71
N GLU A 124 -2.41 -12.62 -16.87
CA GLU A 124 -1.63 -12.78 -18.09
C GLU A 124 -2.04 -14.07 -18.80
N ALA A 125 -2.10 -14.02 -20.12
CA ALA A 125 -2.24 -15.22 -20.93
C ALA A 125 -0.94 -16.03 -20.75
N GLY A 126 -1.03 -17.23 -20.18
CA GLY A 126 0.13 -18.10 -20.00
C GLY A 126 0.86 -18.31 -21.32
N ALA A 127 2.13 -17.88 -21.36
CA ALA A 127 3.04 -18.08 -22.47
C ALA A 127 3.47 -19.54 -22.61
#